data_AF-A0AAX3WFR4-F1
#
_entry.id   AF-A0AAX3WFR4-F1
#
_cell.length_a   1.000
_cell.length_b   1.000
_cell.length_c   1.000
_cell.angle_alpha   90.00
_cell.angle_beta   90.00
_cell.angle_gamma   90.00
#
_symmetry.space_group_name_H-M   'P 1'
#
loop_
_entity.id
_entity.type
_entity.pdbx_description
1 polymer ?
#
loop_
_entity_poly.entity_id
_entity_poly.type
_entity_poly.pdbx_seq_one_letter_code
_entity_poly.pdbx_strand_id
1 'polypeptide(L)' 'MRLALAAGIDRAYVGRVERGSENVTIATLEAMARALAVPVAHLLAEPEPHAVPPAPLKAGRKPAR' A
#
# COMPACT_ATOMS: atom_id res chain seq x y z
N MET A 1 -8.90 -4.05 -13.21
CA MET A 1 -9.37 -3.91 -11.82
C MET A 1 -9.91 -2.51 -11.62
N ARG A 2 -11.14 -2.37 -11.09
CA ARG A 2 -11.85 -1.08 -10.94
C ARG A 2 -11.12 -0.10 -10.02
N LEU A 3 -10.41 -0.60 -9.01
CA LEU A 3 -9.67 0.20 -8.02
C LEU A 3 -8.47 0.95 -8.62
N ALA A 4 -7.61 0.26 -9.37
CA ALA A 4 -6.45 0.87 -10.03
C ALA A 4 -6.85 2.03 -10.96
N LEU A 5 -7.90 1.80 -11.76
CA LEU A 5 -8.44 2.80 -12.67
C LEU A 5 -9.05 4.01 -11.92
N ALA A 6 -9.77 3.75 -10.81
CA ALA A 6 -10.43 4.79 -10.02
C ALA A 6 -9.47 5.60 -9.13
N ALA A 7 -8.36 4.99 -8.68
CA ALA A 7 -7.36 5.66 -7.86
C ALA A 7 -6.26 6.36 -8.67
N GLY A 8 -6.24 6.19 -10.00
CA GLY A 8 -5.16 6.70 -10.86
C GLY A 8 -3.82 6.01 -10.62
N ILE A 9 -3.83 4.78 -10.10
CA ILE A 9 -2.65 4.01 -9.71
C ILE A 9 -2.47 2.83 -10.67
N ASP A 10 -1.23 2.53 -11.06
CA ASP A 10 -0.95 1.40 -11.94
C ASP A 10 -1.42 0.06 -11.31
N ARG A 11 -2.00 -0.80 -12.15
CA ARG A 11 -2.53 -2.11 -11.73
C ARG A 11 -1.49 -3.01 -11.06
N ALA A 12 -0.25 -2.99 -11.56
CA ALA A 12 0.81 -3.82 -11.02
C ALA A 12 1.30 -3.27 -9.68
N TYR A 13 1.19 -1.96 -9.48
CA TYR A 13 1.45 -1.33 -8.19
C TYR A 13 0.44 -1.77 -7.14
N VAL A 14 -0.87 -1.68 -7.41
CA VAL A 14 -1.92 -2.15 -6.48
C VAL A 14 -1.68 -3.60 -6.07
N GLY A 15 -1.39 -4.48 -7.04
CA GLY A 15 -1.09 -5.88 -6.72
C GLY A 15 0.16 -6.07 -5.85
N ARG A 16 1.18 -5.21 -5.94
CA ARG A 16 2.35 -5.28 -5.04
C ARG A 16 2.00 -4.81 -3.63
N VAL A 17 1.16 -3.80 -3.49
CA VAL A 17 0.66 -3.30 -2.20
C VAL A 17 -0.15 -4.37 -1.48
N GLU A 18 -1.08 -5.04 -2.17
CA GLU A 18 -1.89 -6.13 -1.59
C GLU A 18 -1.03 -7.32 -1.12
N ARG A 19 0.11 -7.57 -1.77
CA ARG A 19 1.09 -8.60 -1.36
C ARG A 19 2.10 -8.11 -0.32
N GLY A 20 1.96 -6.90 0.22
CA GLY A 20 2.89 -6.32 1.20
C GLY A 20 4.31 -6.15 0.65
N SER A 21 4.48 -6.02 -0.67
CA SER A 21 5.78 -5.96 -1.34
C SER A 21 6.24 -4.53 -1.67
N GLU A 22 5.46 -3.52 -1.27
CA GLU A 22 5.73 -2.10 -1.48
C GLU A 22 5.29 -1.29 -0.26
N ASN A 23 6.05 -0.24 0.08
CA ASN A 23 5.62 0.76 1.03
C ASN A 23 4.86 1.86 0.29
N VAL A 24 3.57 2.00 0.59
CA VAL A 24 2.72 3.07 0.06
C VAL A 24 2.93 4.38 0.81
N THR A 25 2.87 5.49 0.09
CA THR A 25 2.79 6.81 0.70
C THR A 25 1.36 7.07 1.22
N ILE A 26 1.22 8.02 2.14
CA ILE A 26 -0.10 8.46 2.63
C ILE A 26 -0.97 9.00 1.48
N ALA A 27 -0.39 9.78 0.55
CA ALA A 27 -1.13 10.30 -0.61
C ALA A 27 -1.72 9.18 -1.49
N THR A 28 -0.98 8.07 -1.65
CA THR A 28 -1.47 6.91 -2.40
C THR A 28 -2.59 6.20 -1.64
N LEU A 29 -2.47 6.05 -0.31
CA LEU A 29 -3.55 5.50 0.53
C LEU A 29 -4.83 6.35 0.45
N GLU A 30 -4.72 7.67 0.46
CA GLU A 30 -5.87 8.57 0.28
C GLU A 30 -6.56 8.38 -1.07
N ALA A 31 -5.78 8.20 -2.15
CA ALA A 31 -6.34 7.94 -3.47
C ALA A 31 -7.10 6.61 -3.52
N MET A 32 -6.57 5.57 -2.86
CA MET A 32 -7.27 4.29 -2.70
C MET A 32 -8.57 4.45 -1.88
N ALA A 33 -8.51 5.16 -0.75
CA ALA A 33 -9.66 5.41 0.12
C ALA A 33 -10.78 6.15 -0.61
N ARG A 34 -10.45 7.19 -1.38
CA ARG A 34 -11.41 7.90 -2.26
C ARG A 34 -12.04 6.98 -3.29
N ALA A 35 -11.24 6.14 -3.95
CA ALA A 35 -11.74 5.17 -4.93
C ALA A 35 -12.64 4.08 -4.31
N LEU A 36 -12.39 3.71 -3.05
CA LEU A 36 -13.18 2.76 -2.27
C LEU A 36 -14.38 3.41 -1.56
N ALA A 37 -14.50 4.73 -1.58
CA ALA A 37 -15.51 5.51 -0.85
C ALA A 37 -15.53 5.21 0.67
N VAL A 38 -14.35 5.09 1.28
CA VAL A 38 -14.18 4.87 2.74
C VAL A 38 -13.29 5.93 3.37
N PRO A 39 -13.38 6.18 4.69
CA PRO A 39 -12.39 7.00 5.39
C PRO A 39 -10.98 6.39 5.28
N VAL A 40 -9.95 7.22 5.08
CA VAL A 40 -8.55 6.74 4.97
C VAL A 40 -8.09 5.99 6.22
N ALA A 41 -8.62 6.32 7.40
CA ALA A 41 -8.33 5.64 8.65
C ALA A 41 -8.68 4.14 8.62
N HIS A 42 -9.64 3.72 7.79
CA HIS A 42 -9.96 2.28 7.65
C HIS A 42 -8.84 1.49 6.98
N LEU A 43 -7.91 2.15 6.28
CA LEU A 43 -6.74 1.52 5.68
C LEU A 43 -5.52 1.49 6.62
N LEU A 44 -5.64 2.09 7.82
CA LEU A 44 -4.61 2.15 8.84
C LEU A 44 -5.12 1.39 10.08
N ALA A 45 -5.09 0.07 10.00
CA ALA A 45 -5.47 -0.79 11.12
C ALA A 45 -4.28 -1.01 12.06
N GLU A 46 -4.54 -0.97 13.37
CA GLU A 46 -3.61 -1.52 14.33
C GLU A 46 -3.53 -3.05 14.13
N PRO A 47 -2.32 -3.63 14.10
CA PRO A 47 -2.18 -5.07 14.04
C PRO A 47 -2.68 -5.71 15.33
N GLU A 48 -3.28 -6.90 15.23
CA GLU A 48 -3.71 -7.67 16.40
C GLU A 48 -2.57 -7.87 17.41
N PRO A 49 -2.86 -7.87 18.72
CA PRO A 49 -1.88 -8.24 19.73
C PRO A 49 -1.34 -9.63 19.35
N HIS A 50 -0.04 -9.74 19.07
CA HIS A 50 0.64 -10.97 18.62
C HIS A 50 0.56 -11.30 17.12
N ALA A 51 0.09 -10.39 16.26
CA ALA A 51 0.29 -10.55 14.83
C ALA A 51 1.78 -10.64 14.49
N VAL A 52 2.16 -11.59 13.64
CA VAL A 52 3.54 -11.70 13.15
C VAL A 52 3.83 -10.46 12.29
N PRO A 53 4.87 -9.66 12.60
CA PRO A 53 5.21 -8.51 11.79
C PRO A 53 5.51 -8.94 10.35
N PRO A 54 5.10 -8.15 9.34
CA PRO A 54 5.44 -8.44 7.96
C PRO A 54 6.95 -8.46 7.79
N ALA A 55 7.44 -9.33 6.90
CA ALA A 55 8.87 -9.37 6.58
C ALA A 55 9.32 -7.99 6.06
N PRO A 56 10.50 -7.50 6.47
CA PRO A 56 10.99 -6.21 6.01
C PRO A 56 11.18 -6.22 4.49
N LEU A 57 10.86 -5.09 3.85
CA LEU A 57 11.10 -4.93 2.42
C LEU A 57 12.60 -5.03 2.10
N LYS A 58 12.92 -5.52 0.91
CA LYS A 58 14.30 -5.54 0.41
C LYS A 58 14.86 -4.11 0.43
N ALA A 59 16.09 -3.96 0.92
CA ALA A 59 16.77 -2.68 0.86
C ALA A 59 16.84 -2.19 -0.60
N GLY A 60 16.62 -0.89 -0.80
CA GLY A 60 16.80 -0.25 -2.11
C GLY A 60 18.22 -0.46 -2.63
N ARG A 61 18.37 -0.46 -3.96
CA ARG A 61 19.69 -0.55 -4.60
C ARG A 61 20.55 0.63 -4.13
N LYS A 62 21.70 0.37 -3.49
CA LYS A 62 22.65 1.45 -3.14
C LYS A 62 23.07 2.15 -4.44
N PRO A 63 23.08 3.50 -4.49
CA PRO A 63 23.70 4.19 -5.61
C PRO A 63 25.17 3.78 -5.70
N ALA A 64 25.66 3.54 -6.92
CA ALA A 64 27.09 3.43 -7.14
C ALA A 64 27.74 4.77 -6.74
N ARG A 65 28.83 4.70 -5.99
CA ARG A 65 29.63 5.88 -5.61
C ARG A 65 30.24 6.54 -6.83
#